data_AF-A0A2M7P8W8-F1
#
_entry.id   AF-A0A2M7P8W8-F1
#
_cell.length_a   1.000
_cell.length_b   1.000
_cell.length_c   1.000
_cell.angle_alpha   90.00
_cell.angle_beta   90.00
_cell.angle_gamma   90.00
#
_symmetry.space_group_name_H-M   'P 1'
#
loop_
_entity.id
_entity.type
_entity.pdbx_description
1 polymer ?
#
loop_
_entity_poly.entity_id
_entity_poly.type
_entity_poly.pdbx_seq_one_letter_code
_entity_poly.pdbx_strand_id
1 'polypeptide(L)'
;MAPKELRKVSIEPSLQLLYTSSVQVGPPLVVGSTPYGERRIIPIKGGAFEGPRLSEKILPGGADWQVIRTDGAAELEARYTLETDDGA
;
A
#
# COMPACT_ATOMS: atom_id res chain seq x y z
N MET A 1 3.10 5.75 46.00
CA MET A 1 2.39 4.63 45.32
C MET A 1 3.32 4.12 44.23
N ALA A 2 3.77 2.86 44.31
CA ALA A 2 4.70 2.31 43.31
C ALA A 2 3.99 2.09 41.97
N PRO A 3 4.67 2.26 40.81
CA PRO A 3 4.08 1.98 39.51
C PRO A 3 3.60 0.54 39.41
N LYS A 4 2.38 0.33 38.91
CA LYS A 4 1.83 -1.01 38.66
C LYS A 4 2.54 -1.58 37.43
N GLU A 5 3.24 -2.71 37.57
CA GLU A 5 3.83 -3.39 36.41
C GLU A 5 2.72 -3.84 35.45
N LEU A 6 2.81 -3.41 34.20
CA LEU A 6 1.92 -3.86 33.13
C LEU A 6 2.36 -5.27 32.70
N ARG A 7 1.43 -6.23 32.78
CA ARG A 7 1.67 -7.60 32.33
C ARG A 7 1.95 -7.60 30.83
N LYS A 8 3.16 -7.98 30.44
CA LYS A 8 3.50 -8.26 29.04
C LYS A 8 2.84 -9.57 28.63
N VAL A 9 1.99 -9.52 27.61
CA VAL A 9 1.43 -10.69 26.95
C VAL A 9 2.19 -10.89 25.65
N SER A 10 2.75 -12.08 25.46
CA SER A 10 3.32 -12.50 24.17
C SER A 10 2.21 -13.19 23.38
N ILE A 11 1.92 -12.67 22.20
CA ILE A 11 0.96 -13.23 21.25
C ILE A 11 1.72 -13.59 19.99
N GLU A 12 1.55 -14.81 19.50
CA GLU A 12 2.08 -15.22 18.20
C GLU A 12 1.13 -14.73 17.10
N PRO A 13 1.59 -13.89 16.16
CA PRO A 13 0.76 -13.46 15.04
C PRO A 13 0.55 -14.63 14.06
N SER A 14 -0.65 -14.72 13.50
CA SER A 14 -0.96 -15.62 12.39
C SER A 14 -1.42 -14.82 11.16
N LEU A 15 -1.30 -15.42 9.98
CA LEU A 15 -1.71 -14.81 8.71
C LEU A 15 -2.99 -15.50 8.20
N GLN A 16 -3.95 -14.69 7.78
CA GLN A 16 -5.12 -15.13 7.01
C GLN A 16 -5.23 -14.24 5.77
N LEU A 17 -5.49 -14.85 4.61
CA LEU A 17 -5.71 -14.11 3.38
C LEU A 17 -6.94 -13.20 3.52
N LEU A 18 -6.75 -11.90 3.34
CA LEU A 18 -7.85 -10.94 3.31
C LEU A 18 -8.38 -10.76 1.90
N TYR A 19 -7.52 -10.41 0.94
CA TYR A 19 -7.83 -10.27 -0.48
C TYR A 19 -6.55 -10.31 -1.33
N THR A 20 -6.72 -10.47 -2.64
CA THR A 20 -5.69 -10.25 -3.68
C THR A 20 -6.05 -9.04 -4.53
N SER A 21 -5.09 -8.18 -4.83
CA SER A 21 -5.28 -6.96 -5.61
C SER A 21 -4.69 -7.09 -7.01
N SER A 22 -5.46 -6.78 -8.04
CA SER A 22 -5.01 -6.62 -9.42
C SER A 22 -5.08 -5.14 -9.80
N VAL A 23 -3.96 -4.44 -9.62
CA VAL A 23 -3.88 -2.98 -9.81
C VAL A 23 -3.45 -2.63 -11.23
N GLN A 24 -4.21 -1.77 -11.90
CA GLN A 24 -3.86 -1.21 -13.19
C GLN A 24 -3.06 0.08 -12.99
N VAL A 25 -1.84 0.11 -13.52
CA VAL A 25 -0.93 1.25 -13.36
C VAL A 25 -0.61 1.94 -14.68
N GLY A 26 -0.34 3.24 -14.60
CA GLY A 26 0.18 4.03 -15.71
C GLY A 26 1.69 3.89 -15.90
N PRO A 27 2.23 4.46 -16.99
CA PRO A 27 3.67 4.61 -17.13
C PRO A 27 4.22 5.49 -15.98
N PRO A 28 5.48 5.26 -15.55
CA PRO A 28 6.12 6.13 -14.57
C PRO A 28 6.23 7.57 -15.07
N LEU A 29 5.84 8.53 -14.24
CA LEU A 29 6.26 9.91 -14.35
C LEU A 29 7.57 10.08 -13.58
N VAL A 30 8.70 10.15 -14.30
CA VAL A 30 10.01 10.39 -13.68
C VAL A 30 10.11 11.86 -13.29
N VAL A 31 10.21 12.12 -11.99
CA VAL A 31 10.41 13.47 -11.46
C VAL A 31 11.90 13.84 -11.52
N GLY A 32 12.76 12.86 -11.28
CA GLY A 32 14.21 12.99 -11.42
C GLY A 32 14.99 12.59 -10.16
N SER A 33 16.29 12.85 -10.17
CA SER A 33 17.18 12.52 -9.07
C SER A 33 16.98 13.43 -7.85
N THR A 34 17.03 12.84 -6.68
CA THR A 34 16.98 13.51 -5.37
C THR A 34 18.13 12.97 -4.49
N PRO A 35 18.44 13.60 -3.34
CA PRO A 35 19.41 13.05 -2.39
C PRO A 35 19.09 11.63 -1.89
N TYR A 36 17.84 11.18 -2.00
CA TYR A 36 17.40 9.85 -1.56
C TYR A 36 17.34 8.80 -2.69
N GLY A 37 17.57 9.20 -3.94
CA GLY A 37 17.40 8.35 -5.12
C GLY A 37 16.55 8.99 -6.21
N GLU A 38 16.17 8.23 -7.23
CA GLU A 38 15.28 8.70 -8.29
C GLU A 38 13.83 8.71 -7.81
N ARG A 39 13.18 9.88 -7.84
CA ARG A 39 11.76 10.02 -7.58
C ARG A 39 10.97 9.76 -8.85
N ARG A 40 10.00 8.85 -8.77
CA ARG A 40 9.00 8.63 -9.83
C ARG A 40 7.61 8.44 -9.22
N ILE A 41 6.58 8.81 -9.98
CA ILE A 41 5.17 8.70 -9.59
C ILE A 41 4.49 7.73 -10.55
N ILE A 42 3.85 6.70 -10.02
CA ILE A 42 3.15 5.68 -10.81
C ILE A 42 1.64 5.89 -10.64
N PRO A 43 0.91 6.42 -11.64
CA PRO A 43 -0.53 6.62 -11.53
C PRO A 43 -1.27 5.29 -11.35
N ILE A 44 -2.19 5.22 -10.39
CA ILE A 44 -3.10 4.08 -10.23
C ILE A 44 -4.39 4.41 -10.99
N LYS A 45 -4.66 3.62 -12.02
CA LYS A 45 -5.77 3.82 -12.96
C LYS A 45 -7.05 3.09 -12.55
N GLY A 46 -6.96 2.29 -11.49
CA GLY A 46 -8.03 1.44 -10.99
C GLY A 46 -7.57 0.00 -10.88
N GLY A 47 -8.51 -0.92 -10.95
CA GLY A 47 -8.25 -2.35 -10.78
C GLY A 47 -9.39 -3.03 -10.02
N ALA A 48 -9.13 -4.25 -9.59
CA ALA A 48 -10.06 -5.04 -8.81
C ALA A 48 -9.32 -5.68 -7.64
N PHE A 49 -10.07 -5.97 -6.59
CA PHE A 49 -9.60 -6.80 -5.49
C PHE A 49 -10.67 -7.83 -5.14
N GLU A 50 -10.23 -9.01 -4.74
CA GLU A 50 -11.12 -10.12 -4.42
C GLU A 50 -10.57 -10.91 -3.23
N GLY A 51 -11.45 -11.21 -2.27
CA GLY A 51 -11.11 -12.00 -1.11
C GLY A 51 -12.33 -12.47 -0.33
N PRO A 52 -12.13 -13.35 0.68
CA PRO A 52 -13.25 -13.96 1.40
C PRO A 52 -14.14 -12.97 2.16
N ARG A 53 -13.65 -11.76 2.45
CA ARG A 53 -14.36 -10.74 3.24
C ARG A 53 -14.30 -9.32 2.66
N LEU A 54 -13.63 -9.13 1.52
CA LEU A 54 -13.37 -7.79 0.97
C LEU A 54 -13.16 -7.92 -0.55
N SER A 55 -14.10 -7.38 -1.33
CA SER A 55 -14.10 -7.46 -2.80
C SER A 55 -14.71 -6.20 -3.43
N GLU A 56 -14.36 -5.96 -4.70
CA GLU A 56 -15.06 -5.16 -5.73
C GLU A 56 -14.06 -4.40 -6.63
N LYS A 57 -13.78 -3.10 -6.38
CA LYS A 57 -13.00 -2.29 -7.33
C LYS A 57 -12.10 -1.22 -6.72
N ILE A 58 -10.98 -0.99 -7.38
CA ILE A 58 -10.07 0.12 -7.07
C ILE A 58 -10.49 1.33 -7.91
N LEU A 59 -10.72 2.47 -7.27
CA LEU A 59 -11.08 3.70 -7.99
C LEU A 59 -9.85 4.37 -8.61
N PRO A 60 -10.00 5.00 -9.80
CA PRO A 60 -8.95 5.84 -10.36
C PRO A 60 -8.71 7.08 -9.50
N GLY A 61 -7.47 7.59 -9.49
CA GLY A 61 -7.13 8.87 -8.86
C GLY A 61 -6.03 8.81 -7.81
N GLY A 62 -5.59 7.60 -7.43
CA GLY A 62 -4.42 7.39 -6.60
C GLY A 62 -3.11 7.32 -7.37
N ALA A 63 -2.01 7.17 -6.64
CA ALA A 63 -0.69 6.88 -7.20
C ALA A 63 0.19 6.12 -6.20
N ASP A 64 1.31 5.62 -6.70
CA ASP A 64 2.45 5.20 -5.90
C ASP A 64 3.61 6.19 -6.10
N TRP A 65 4.03 6.83 -5.01
CA TRP A 65 5.13 7.77 -4.96
C TRP A 65 6.40 7.03 -4.57
N GLN A 66 7.14 6.58 -5.58
CA GLN A 66 8.30 5.72 -5.38
C GLN A 66 9.60 6.53 -5.26
N VAL A 67 10.55 6.02 -4.46
CA VAL A 67 11.96 6.39 -4.54
C VAL A 67 12.75 5.14 -4.92
N ILE A 68 13.44 5.19 -6.06
CA ILE A 68 14.43 4.17 -6.42
C ILE A 68 15.76 4.61 -5.82
N ARG A 69 16.12 3.97 -4.70
CA ARG A 69 17.34 4.25 -3.96
C ARG A 69 18.58 3.87 -4.77
N THR A 70 19.72 4.42 -4.38
CA THR A 70 21.02 4.14 -5.02
C THR A 70 21.49 2.69 -4.84
N ASP A 71 20.98 1.99 -3.83
CA ASP A 71 21.22 0.55 -3.61
C ASP A 71 20.27 -0.36 -4.43
N GLY A 72 19.39 0.24 -5.25
CA GLY A 72 18.45 -0.47 -6.12
C GLY A 72 17.12 -0.83 -5.46
N ALA A 73 16.94 -0.58 -4.14
CA ALA A 73 15.67 -0.81 -3.49
C ALA A 73 14.63 0.25 -3.90
N ALA A 74 13.38 -0.18 -4.04
CA ALA A 74 12.24 0.72 -4.26
C ALA A 74 11.53 0.96 -2.93
N GLU A 75 11.55 2.21 -2.44
CA GLU A 75 10.66 2.65 -1.38
C GLU A 75 9.33 3.04 -2.02
N LEU A 76 8.24 2.44 -1.52
CA LEU A 76 6.90 2.59 -2.08
C LEU A 76 6.01 3.35 -1.11
N GLU A 77 5.22 4.28 -1.63
CA GLU A 77 4.18 4.97 -0.88
C GLU A 77 2.96 5.06 -1.78
N ALA A 78 2.03 4.11 -1.66
CA ALA A 78 0.82 4.09 -2.47
C ALA A 78 -0.38 4.64 -1.69
N ARG A 79 -1.10 5.58 -2.29
CA ARG A 79 -2.38 6.10 -1.77
C ARG A 79 -3.42 6.00 -2.88
N TYR A 80 -4.47 5.24 -2.63
CA TYR A 80 -5.58 5.00 -3.55
C TYR A 80 -6.82 4.57 -2.78
N THR A 81 -7.97 4.59 -3.45
CA THR A 81 -9.27 4.33 -2.84
C THR A 81 -9.82 3.00 -3.33
N LEU A 82 -10.33 2.21 -2.39
CA LEU A 82 -11.14 1.02 -2.67
C LEU A 82 -12.61 1.41 -2.55
N GLU A 83 -13.45 0.91 -3.45
CA GLU A 83 -14.89 0.85 -3.25
C GLU A 83 -15.26 -0.62 -3.07
N THR A 84 -16.07 -0.92 -2.05
CA THR A 84 -16.53 -2.28 -1.74
C THR A 84 -17.90 -2.58 -2.34
N ASP A 85 -18.22 -3.87 -2.46
CA ASP A 85 -19.47 -4.36 -3.05
C ASP A 85 -20.77 -3.84 -2.38
N ASP A 86 -20.69 -3.40 -1.11
CA ASP A 86 -21.78 -2.74 -0.38
C ASP A 86 -21.75 -1.20 -0.46
N GLY A 87 -20.81 -0.63 -1.22
CA GLY A 87 -20.69 0.79 -1.53
C GLY A 87 -19.92 1.63 -0.51
N ALA A 88 -19.08 1.02 0.34
CA ALA A 88 -18.22 1.73 1.28
C ALA A 88 -16.93 2.30 0.63
#